data_AF-A0A1G1G2S3-F1
#
_entry.id   AF-A0A1G1G2S3-F1
#
_cell.length_a   1.000
_cell.length_b   1.000
_cell.length_c   1.000
_cell.angle_alpha   90.00
_cell.angle_beta   90.00
_cell.angle_gamma   90.00
#
_symmetry.space_group_name_H-M   'P 1'
#
loop_
_entity.id
_entity.type
_entity.pdbx_description
1 polymer ?
#
loop_
_entity_poly.entity_id
_entity_poly.type
_entity_poly.pdbx_seq_one_letter_code
_entity_poly.pdbx_strand_id
1 'polypeptide(L)'
;MKKIWFFSMVLCLAAAPVSFAAVGGGDLTFKAKDAKPVFFSHIKHVEGKKYKCSACHYSVFQMAKDSYKMDMSKITKGQFCGTCHNGERSFAVSDKASCAICHK
;
A
#
# COMPACT_ATOMS: atom_id res chain seq x y z
N MET A 1 -35.02 30.64 51.74
CA MET A 1 -33.81 31.45 51.47
C MET A 1 -32.58 30.55 51.43
N LYS A 2 -31.69 30.80 50.46
CA LYS A 2 -30.33 30.23 50.27
C LYS A 2 -30.28 28.86 49.57
N LYS A 3 -29.54 28.63 48.49
CA LYS A 3 -28.88 29.43 47.44
C LYS A 3 -28.41 28.37 46.41
N ILE A 4 -28.67 28.63 45.14
CA ILE A 4 -28.20 27.89 43.96
C ILE A 4 -26.68 27.71 44.01
N TRP A 5 -26.14 26.48 43.88
CA TRP A 5 -24.73 26.29 43.55
C TRP A 5 -24.52 25.22 42.46
N PHE A 6 -24.10 25.73 41.30
CA PHE A 6 -23.09 25.23 40.35
C PHE A 6 -23.23 23.79 39.83
N PHE A 7 -23.66 23.63 38.57
CA PHE A 7 -22.90 23.80 37.32
C PHE A 7 -22.58 22.42 36.75
N SER A 8 -23.38 22.07 35.77
CA SER A 8 -23.08 21.15 34.68
C SER A 8 -21.58 20.93 34.48
N MET A 9 -21.13 19.69 34.70
CA MET A 9 -19.98 19.16 33.97
C MET A 9 -20.39 17.79 33.47
N VAL A 10 -21.24 17.82 32.43
CA VAL A 10 -21.38 16.73 31.48
C VAL A 10 -19.99 16.49 30.92
N LEU A 11 -19.29 15.49 31.47
CA LEU A 11 -18.05 14.96 30.91
C LEU A 11 -18.40 14.26 29.60
N CYS A 12 -18.52 15.05 28.54
CA CYS A 12 -18.66 14.56 27.19
C CYS A 12 -17.29 13.97 26.80
N LEU A 13 -17.08 12.68 27.11
CA LEU A 13 -16.01 11.89 26.49
C LEU A 13 -16.29 11.88 24.99
N ALA A 14 -15.72 12.84 24.27
CA ALA A 14 -15.65 12.80 22.83
C ALA A 14 -14.79 11.58 22.46
N ALA A 15 -15.44 10.47 22.12
CA ALA A 15 -14.79 9.37 21.43
C ALA A 15 -14.36 9.90 20.05
N ALA A 16 -13.15 10.45 19.98
CA ALA A 16 -12.56 10.80 18.70
C ALA A 16 -12.45 9.50 17.89
N PRO A 17 -13.04 9.42 16.68
CA PRO A 17 -12.85 8.25 15.84
C PRO A 17 -11.35 8.16 15.54
N VAL A 18 -10.70 7.13 16.08
CA VAL A 18 -9.33 6.78 15.72
C VAL A 18 -9.37 6.46 14.23
N SER A 19 -9.00 7.45 13.42
CA SER A 19 -8.90 7.27 11.98
C SER A 19 -7.67 6.40 11.74
N PHE A 20 -7.90 5.10 11.57
CA PHE A 20 -6.85 4.18 11.13
C PHE A 20 -6.43 4.60 9.72
N ALA A 21 -5.33 5.34 9.61
CA ALA A 21 -4.73 5.64 8.33
C ALA A 21 -4.35 4.32 7.64
N ALA A 22 -4.83 4.10 6.42
CA ALA A 22 -4.49 2.90 5.67
C ALA A 22 -2.98 2.83 5.44
N VAL A 23 -2.38 1.65 5.61
CA VAL A 23 -0.94 1.41 5.41
C VAL A 23 -0.53 1.89 4.02
N GLY A 24 0.49 2.74 3.95
CA GLY A 24 1.01 3.27 2.67
C GLY A 24 0.03 4.16 1.90
N GLY A 25 -1.01 4.71 2.54
CA GLY A 25 -2.04 5.50 1.86
C GLY A 25 -3.08 4.66 1.12
N GLY A 26 -3.10 3.33 1.37
CA GLY A 26 -4.04 2.39 0.78
C GLY A 26 -3.49 1.62 -0.42
N ASP A 27 -4.26 0.62 -0.86
CA ASP A 27 -3.87 -0.26 -1.95
C ASP A 27 -4.00 0.43 -3.33
N LEU A 28 -3.21 -0.02 -4.30
CA LEU A 28 -3.07 0.61 -5.61
C LEU A 28 -3.57 -0.32 -6.73
N THR A 29 -4.22 0.27 -7.74
CA THR A 29 -4.58 -0.43 -8.97
C THR A 29 -3.86 0.21 -10.15
N PHE A 30 -3.05 -0.57 -10.86
CA PHE A 30 -2.39 -0.17 -12.09
C PHE A 30 -3.19 -0.66 -13.30
N LYS A 31 -3.48 0.24 -14.24
CA LYS A 31 -4.12 -0.14 -15.50
C LYS A 31 -3.05 -0.72 -16.43
N ALA A 32 -3.25 -1.96 -16.86
CA ALA A 32 -2.45 -2.56 -17.93
C ALA A 32 -3.18 -2.35 -19.27
N LYS A 33 -2.44 -2.09 -20.34
CA LYS A 33 -3.01 -1.83 -21.67
C LYS A 33 -3.60 -3.10 -22.30
N ASP A 34 -2.84 -4.19 -22.23
CA ASP A 34 -3.14 -5.45 -22.92
C ASP A 34 -3.31 -6.64 -21.96
N ALA A 35 -3.61 -6.35 -20.68
CA ALA A 35 -3.81 -7.36 -19.64
C ALA A 35 -4.81 -6.86 -18.59
N LYS A 36 -5.22 -7.75 -17.69
CA LYS A 36 -6.05 -7.36 -16.54
C LYS A 36 -5.31 -6.34 -15.65
N PRO A 37 -6.04 -5.45 -14.96
CA PRO A 37 -5.46 -4.52 -14.01
C PRO A 37 -4.58 -5.24 -12.98
N VAL A 38 -3.54 -4.56 -12.49
CA VAL A 38 -2.70 -5.09 -11.42
C VAL A 38 -3.11 -4.47 -10.11
N PHE A 39 -3.43 -5.31 -9.13
CA PHE A 39 -3.70 -4.87 -7.77
C PHE A 39 -2.47 -5.05 -6.88
N PHE A 40 -1.98 -3.95 -6.30
CA PHE A 40 -0.88 -3.93 -5.34
C PHE A 40 -1.42 -3.65 -3.94
N SER A 41 -1.04 -4.51 -2.99
CA SER A 41 -1.46 -4.37 -1.59
C SER A 41 -0.31 -3.98 -0.67
N HIS A 42 -0.42 -2.81 -0.03
CA HIS A 42 0.58 -2.35 0.93
C HIS A 42 0.60 -3.25 2.17
N ILE A 43 -0.56 -3.63 2.69
CA ILE A 43 -0.68 -4.49 3.88
C ILE A 43 0.04 -5.81 3.67
N LYS A 44 -0.13 -6.45 2.51
CA LYS A 44 0.56 -7.72 2.21
C LYS A 44 2.08 -7.59 2.24
N HIS A 45 2.62 -6.48 1.77
CA HIS A 45 4.08 -6.28 1.72
C HIS A 45 4.63 -5.78 3.07
N VAL A 46 4.00 -4.79 3.67
CA VAL A 46 4.49 -4.16 4.91
C VAL A 46 4.21 -5.05 6.11
N GLU A 47 2.96 -5.45 6.33
CA GLU A 47 2.59 -6.25 7.50
C GLU A 47 2.79 -7.74 7.25
N GLY A 48 2.40 -8.22 6.07
CA GLY A 48 2.47 -9.63 5.72
C GLY A 48 3.90 -10.13 5.49
N LYS A 49 4.77 -9.31 4.90
CA LYS A 49 6.18 -9.64 4.63
C LYS A 49 7.18 -8.85 5.49
N LYS A 50 6.69 -8.02 6.42
CA LYS A 50 7.52 -7.25 7.36
C LYS A 50 8.50 -6.29 6.67
N TYR A 51 8.16 -5.80 5.48
CA TYR A 51 8.98 -4.79 4.80
C TYR A 51 8.78 -3.41 5.41
N LYS A 52 9.88 -2.70 5.64
CA LYS A 52 9.85 -1.28 6.02
C LYS A 52 9.46 -0.43 4.81
N CYS A 53 8.87 0.75 5.03
CA CYS A 53 8.52 1.70 3.97
C CYS A 53 9.73 2.03 3.08
N SER A 54 10.91 2.13 3.70
CA SER A 54 12.18 2.42 3.03
C SER A 54 12.70 1.30 2.13
N ALA A 55 12.14 0.09 2.22
CA ALA A 55 12.50 -1.01 1.33
C ALA A 55 12.03 -0.75 -0.11
N CYS A 56 10.96 0.02 -0.29
CA CYS A 56 10.42 0.40 -1.59
C CYS A 56 10.64 1.89 -1.88
N HIS A 57 10.51 2.76 -0.88
CA HIS A 57 10.55 4.21 -1.07
C HIS A 57 11.85 4.82 -0.55
N TYR A 58 12.55 5.69 -1.29
CA TYR A 58 12.26 6.18 -2.64
C TYR A 58 13.06 5.43 -3.73
N SER A 59 13.69 4.30 -3.37
CA SER A 59 14.62 3.58 -4.24
C SER A 59 13.95 2.84 -5.39
N VAL A 60 12.85 2.13 -5.12
CA VAL A 60 12.12 1.33 -6.11
C VAL A 60 10.92 2.11 -6.65
N PHE A 61 10.22 2.83 -5.78
CA PHE A 61 9.02 3.60 -6.13
C PHE A 61 9.08 4.99 -5.49
N GLN A 62 8.55 5.99 -6.19
CA GLN A 62 8.27 7.29 -5.57
C GLN A 62 6.92 7.25 -4.86
N MET A 63 6.74 8.09 -3.83
CA MET A 63 5.46 8.25 -3.13
C MET A 63 4.50 9.22 -3.87
N ALA A 64 4.51 9.15 -5.20
CA ALA A 64 3.64 9.93 -6.07
C ALA A 64 3.10 9.01 -7.17
N LYS A 65 1.78 8.94 -7.33
CA LYS A 65 1.15 8.20 -8.44
C LYS A 65 1.60 8.80 -9.77
N ASP A 66 1.74 7.96 -10.79
CA ASP A 66 2.07 8.34 -12.17
C ASP A 66 3.42 9.07 -12.36
N SER A 67 4.26 9.10 -11.32
CA SER A 67 5.61 9.68 -11.36
C SER A 67 6.62 8.84 -12.15
N TYR A 68 6.23 7.62 -12.56
CA TYR A 68 7.07 6.70 -13.29
C TYR A 68 6.30 6.01 -14.42
N LYS A 69 7.01 5.74 -15.51
CA LYS A 69 6.52 4.88 -16.61
C LYS A 69 6.97 3.45 -16.33
N MET A 70 6.10 2.66 -15.71
CA MET A 70 6.32 1.23 -15.45
C MET A 70 5.68 0.39 -16.56
N ASP A 71 6.44 -0.58 -17.07
CA ASP A 71 5.99 -1.56 -18.04
C ASP A 71 6.69 -2.90 -17.79
N MET A 72 6.20 -3.97 -18.44
CA MET A 72 6.75 -5.31 -18.23
C MET A 72 8.20 -5.46 -18.71
N SER A 73 8.67 -4.67 -19.68
CA SER A 73 10.07 -4.72 -20.16
C SER A 73 11.04 -4.22 -19.09
N LYS A 74 10.66 -3.17 -18.35
CA LYS A 74 11.43 -2.69 -17.19
C LYS A 74 11.35 -3.66 -16.02
N ILE A 75 10.17 -4.21 -15.78
CA ILE A 75 9.94 -5.16 -14.68
C ILE A 75 10.78 -6.43 -14.88
N THR A 76 10.81 -7.00 -16.09
CA THR A 76 11.64 -8.20 -16.37
C THR A 76 13.14 -7.94 -16.29
N LYS A 77 13.57 -6.67 -16.44
CA LYS A 77 14.96 -6.23 -16.22
C LYS A 77 15.29 -5.97 -14.74
N GLY A 78 14.41 -6.35 -13.81
CA GLY A 78 14.64 -6.23 -12.38
C GLY A 78 14.30 -4.86 -11.79
N GLN A 79 13.54 -4.02 -12.50
CA GLN A 79 13.05 -2.75 -11.97
C GLN A 79 11.66 -2.89 -11.34
N PHE A 80 11.26 -1.94 -10.50
CA PHE A 80 9.93 -1.90 -9.87
C PHE A 80 9.57 -3.21 -9.15
N CYS A 81 8.47 -3.87 -9.55
CA CYS A 81 8.06 -5.17 -9.01
C CYS A 81 9.17 -6.22 -9.16
N GLY A 82 9.92 -6.16 -10.26
CA GLY A 82 11.00 -7.09 -10.59
C GLY A 82 12.21 -7.00 -9.67
N THR A 83 12.36 -5.93 -8.89
CA THR A 83 13.43 -5.83 -7.88
C THR A 83 13.35 -6.97 -6.87
N CYS A 84 12.13 -7.44 -6.58
CA CYS A 84 11.88 -8.52 -5.61
C CYS A 84 11.21 -9.74 -6.24
N HIS A 85 10.34 -9.56 -7.24
CA HIS A 85 9.71 -10.66 -7.97
C HIS A 85 10.64 -11.20 -9.08
N ASN A 86 11.80 -11.69 -8.68
CA ASN A 86 12.90 -12.10 -9.56
C ASN A 86 13.19 -13.61 -9.55
N GLY A 87 12.44 -14.39 -8.76
CA GLY A 87 12.66 -15.84 -8.59
C GLY A 87 13.55 -16.20 -7.41
N GLU A 88 14.24 -15.22 -6.81
CA GLU A 88 15.10 -15.44 -5.64
C GLU A 88 14.41 -14.96 -4.35
N ARG A 89 13.90 -13.73 -4.37
CA ARG A 89 13.26 -13.12 -3.18
C ARG A 89 11.75 -13.38 -3.12
N SER A 90 11.13 -13.57 -4.27
CA SER A 90 9.72 -13.88 -4.47
C SER A 90 9.55 -14.54 -5.83
N PHE A 91 8.34 -15.00 -6.16
CA PHE A 91 8.04 -15.58 -7.47
C PHE A 91 8.49 -14.63 -8.60
N ALA A 92 9.00 -15.21 -9.69
CA ALA A 92 9.53 -14.45 -10.80
C ALA A 92 8.41 -13.82 -11.63
N VAL A 93 8.57 -12.56 -12.03
CA VAL A 93 7.68 -11.89 -13.00
C VAL A 93 7.70 -12.52 -14.39
N SER A 94 8.73 -13.30 -14.71
CA SER A 94 8.86 -14.05 -15.95
C SER A 94 8.11 -15.39 -15.95
N ASP A 95 7.67 -15.87 -14.78
CA ASP A 95 6.89 -17.09 -14.69
C ASP A 95 5.45 -16.86 -15.16
N LYS A 96 5.09 -17.49 -16.28
CA LYS A 96 3.77 -17.39 -16.89
C LYS A 96 2.66 -17.90 -15.98
N ALA A 97 2.94 -18.89 -15.13
CA ALA A 97 1.95 -19.40 -14.18
C ALA A 97 1.62 -18.37 -13.09
N SER A 98 2.53 -17.43 -12.84
CA SER A 98 2.40 -16.40 -11.80
C SER A 98 1.70 -15.11 -12.27
N CYS A 99 1.41 -14.96 -13.57
CA CYS A 99 0.77 -13.75 -14.13
C CYS A 99 -0.55 -13.39 -13.40
N ALA A 100 -1.38 -14.40 -13.11
CA ALA A 100 -2.69 -14.23 -12.47
C ALA A 100 -2.60 -13.84 -10.98
N ILE A 101 -1.40 -13.88 -10.36
CA ILE A 101 -1.23 -13.43 -8.98
C ILE A 101 -1.41 -11.91 -8.89
N CYS A 102 -0.91 -11.18 -9.88
CA CYS A 102 -0.95 -9.73 -9.93
C CYS A 102 -2.09 -9.20 -10.82
N HIS A 103 -2.28 -9.79 -12.01
CA HIS A 103 -3.23 -9.33 -13.02
C HIS A 103 -4.63 -9.91 -12.77
N LYS A 104 -5.52 -9.15 -12.14
CA LYS A 104 -6.86 -9.60 -11.70
C LYS A 104 -7.98 -8.68 -12.13
#